data_AF-A0A391NI97-F1
#
_entry.id   AF-A0A391NI97-F1
#
_cell.length_a   1.000
_cell.length_b   1.000
_cell.length_c   1.000
_cell.angle_alpha   90.00
_cell.angle_beta   90.00
_cell.angle_gamma   90.00
#
_symmetry.space_group_name_H-M   'P 1'
#
loop_
_entity.id
_entity.type
_entity.pdbx_description
1 polymer ?
#
loop_
_entity_poly.entity_id
_entity_poly.type
_entity_poly.pdbx_seq_one_letter_code
_entity_poly.pdbx_strand_id
1 'polypeptide(L)'
;MIGLHYIIAILLWRRRQVLTGLIIGGSLILGTAKASPLPPTGQRSEPAAQRLQGWQSLIAQSIHLSAADKLKTVNAFFNQHIRYGEDPEVWDQVDYWASPVETLERGAGDCEDFALAKYFTLRLLGIPEESLRLVYTTLSSSRQAHMVLGYWADDEAAPVLLDNLRSAVLPLAQRADLSMQFAFDTGHLYRFDHNRLITVGDAQLLPGWQVLKAKVRQESVPFSVAIRLAAAEPLHVKRDI
;
A
#
# COMPACT_ATOMS: atom_id res chain seq x y z
N MET A 1 -50.08 1.86 -6.48
CA MET A 1 -49.29 0.61 -6.42
C MET A 1 -47.87 0.75 -7.03
N ILE A 2 -47.18 1.88 -6.77
CA ILE A 2 -45.87 2.20 -7.40
C ILE A 2 -44.70 1.98 -6.42
N GLY A 3 -44.93 2.07 -5.10
CA GLY A 3 -43.87 1.95 -4.08
C GLY A 3 -43.31 0.54 -3.88
N LEU A 4 -44.10 -0.52 -4.07
CA LEU A 4 -43.65 -1.89 -3.82
C LEU A 4 -42.66 -2.37 -4.90
N HIS A 5 -42.87 -1.99 -6.16
CA HIS A 5 -41.96 -2.28 -7.26
C HIS A 5 -40.61 -1.55 -7.10
N TYR A 6 -40.63 -0.33 -6.53
CA TYR A 6 -39.42 0.47 -6.31
C TYR A 6 -38.54 -0.11 -5.18
N ILE A 7 -39.16 -0.59 -4.10
CA ILE A 7 -38.45 -1.22 -2.98
C ILE A 7 -37.84 -2.57 -3.39
N ILE A 8 -38.56 -3.36 -4.20
CA ILE A 8 -38.05 -4.61 -4.76
C ILE A 8 -36.86 -4.34 -5.70
N ALA A 9 -36.91 -3.29 -6.52
CA ALA A 9 -35.79 -2.90 -7.38
C ALA A 9 -34.55 -2.46 -6.57
N ILE A 10 -34.73 -1.71 -5.48
CA ILE A 10 -33.63 -1.31 -4.58
C ILE A 10 -33.04 -2.54 -3.86
N LEU A 11 -33.88 -3.46 -3.37
CA LEU A 11 -33.42 -4.69 -2.70
C LEU A 11 -32.71 -5.65 -3.66
N LEU A 12 -33.19 -5.76 -4.90
CA LEU A 12 -32.54 -6.56 -5.95
C LEU A 12 -31.22 -5.91 -6.43
N TRP A 13 -31.15 -4.57 -6.50
CA TRP A 13 -29.91 -3.86 -6.78
C TRP A 13 -28.89 -4.04 -5.66
N ARG A 14 -29.31 -3.94 -4.39
CA ARG A 14 -28.46 -4.16 -3.21
C ARG A 14 -27.96 -5.61 -3.12
N ARG A 15 -28.81 -6.60 -3.42
CA ARG A 15 -28.39 -8.02 -3.53
C ARG A 15 -27.39 -8.27 -4.67
N ARG A 16 -27.52 -7.57 -5.80
CA ARG A 16 -26.60 -7.71 -6.93
C ARG A 16 -25.22 -7.09 -6.64
N GLN A 17 -25.16 -6.01 -5.86
CA GLN A 17 -23.90 -5.41 -5.37
C GLN A 17 -23.17 -6.35 -4.39
N VAL A 18 -23.90 -7.00 -3.46
CA VAL A 18 -23.32 -7.97 -2.51
C VAL A 18 -22.76 -9.21 -3.22
N LEU A 19 -23.45 -9.74 -4.24
CA LEU A 19 -22.98 -10.89 -5.03
C LEU A 19 -21.78 -10.56 -5.93
N THR A 20 -21.67 -9.32 -6.43
CA THR A 20 -20.51 -8.88 -7.21
C THR A 20 -19.28 -8.68 -6.31
N GLY A 21 -19.49 -8.16 -5.09
CA GLY A 21 -18.44 -8.06 -4.07
C GLY A 21 -17.89 -9.42 -3.60
N LEU A 22 -18.75 -10.45 -3.53
CA LEU A 22 -18.33 -11.82 -3.15
C LEU A 22 -17.53 -12.55 -4.23
N ILE A 23 -17.81 -12.30 -5.51
CA ILE A 23 -17.02 -12.88 -6.61
C ILE A 23 -15.66 -12.19 -6.72
N ILE A 24 -15.59 -10.87 -6.46
CA ILE A 24 -14.34 -10.12 -6.42
C ILE A 24 -13.53 -10.50 -5.16
N GLY A 25 -14.18 -10.64 -4.00
CA GLY A 25 -13.58 -11.11 -2.75
C GLY A 25 -13.06 -12.54 -2.78
N GLY A 26 -13.74 -13.45 -3.49
CA GLY A 26 -13.29 -14.84 -3.66
C GLY A 26 -12.17 -15.01 -4.68
N SER A 27 -12.06 -14.10 -5.66
CA SER A 27 -11.01 -14.15 -6.69
C SER A 27 -9.69 -13.51 -6.24
N LEU A 28 -9.70 -12.74 -5.14
CA LEU A 28 -8.50 -12.31 -4.44
C LEU A 28 -7.67 -13.49 -3.89
N ILE A 29 -8.27 -14.68 -3.75
CA ILE A 29 -7.68 -15.83 -3.04
C ILE A 29 -6.82 -16.74 -3.95
N LEU A 30 -6.76 -16.54 -5.27
CA LEU A 30 -6.11 -17.51 -6.18
C LEU A 30 -5.05 -16.94 -7.13
N GLY A 31 -4.88 -15.62 -7.19
CA GLY A 31 -3.84 -15.02 -8.01
C GLY A 31 -2.56 -14.82 -7.21
N THR A 32 -1.65 -15.80 -7.17
CA THR A 32 -0.29 -15.53 -6.68
C THR A 32 0.30 -14.41 -7.54
N ALA A 33 0.55 -13.26 -6.93
CA ALA A 33 1.25 -12.17 -7.61
C ALA A 33 2.67 -12.64 -7.87
N LYS A 34 3.02 -12.82 -9.15
CA LYS A 34 4.29 -13.43 -9.58
C LYS A 34 5.21 -12.43 -10.29
N ALA A 35 4.97 -11.13 -10.12
CA ALA A 35 5.72 -10.09 -10.80
C ALA A 35 7.06 -9.82 -10.11
N SER A 36 8.08 -10.60 -10.47
CA SER A 36 9.45 -10.34 -10.03
C SER A 36 9.98 -9.04 -10.65
N PRO A 37 10.44 -8.07 -9.86
CA PRO A 37 11.15 -6.91 -10.36
C PRO A 37 12.38 -7.35 -11.16
N LEU A 38 12.74 -6.55 -12.17
CA LEU A 38 14.11 -6.53 -12.66
C LEU A 38 15.02 -6.38 -11.43
N PRO A 39 16.05 -7.24 -11.26
CA PRO A 39 16.89 -7.17 -10.08
C PRO A 39 17.43 -5.74 -9.96
N PRO A 40 17.08 -5.01 -8.89
CA PRO A 40 17.56 -3.65 -8.76
C PRO A 40 19.08 -3.70 -8.67
N THR A 41 19.73 -2.89 -9.49
CA THR A 41 21.15 -2.59 -9.35
C THR A 41 21.35 -1.91 -7.99
N GLY A 42 21.63 -2.71 -6.94
CA GLY A 42 21.99 -2.20 -5.61
C GLY A 42 21.10 -2.60 -4.43
N GLN A 43 20.34 -3.70 -4.50
CA GLN A 43 19.69 -4.27 -3.31
C GLN A 43 20.74 -4.60 -2.24
N ARG A 44 20.60 -4.03 -1.04
CA ARG A 44 21.61 -4.18 0.02
C ARG A 44 21.28 -5.35 0.94
N SER A 45 22.24 -6.25 1.17
CA SER A 45 22.17 -7.23 2.25
C SER A 45 22.54 -6.56 3.58
N GLU A 46 21.59 -5.86 4.19
CA GLU A 46 21.76 -5.20 5.50
C GLU A 46 21.08 -6.03 6.62
N PRO A 47 21.53 -5.94 7.89
CA PRO A 47 20.82 -6.51 9.02
C PRO A 47 19.46 -5.84 9.28
N ALA A 48 18.51 -6.57 9.88
CA ALA A 48 17.17 -6.06 10.23
C ALA A 48 17.21 -4.77 11.05
N ALA A 49 18.08 -4.73 12.08
CA ALA A 49 18.25 -3.55 12.94
C ALA A 49 18.64 -2.29 12.14
N GLN A 50 19.49 -2.44 11.12
CA GLN A 50 19.90 -1.31 10.27
C GLN A 50 18.75 -0.82 9.38
N ARG A 51 17.94 -1.72 8.81
CA ARG A 51 16.75 -1.33 8.04
C ARG A 51 15.72 -0.60 8.91
N LEU A 52 15.46 -1.10 10.11
CA LEU A 52 14.53 -0.46 11.07
C LEU A 52 15.02 0.93 11.49
N GLN A 53 16.32 1.08 11.80
CA GLN A 53 16.92 2.38 12.10
C GLN A 53 16.86 3.33 10.89
N GLY A 54 17.10 2.81 9.68
CA GLY A 54 16.95 3.56 8.43
C GLY A 54 15.52 4.06 8.23
N TRP A 55 14.53 3.25 8.54
CA TRP A 55 13.12 3.61 8.46
C TRP A 55 12.72 4.69 9.48
N GLN A 56 13.21 4.60 10.71
CA GLN A 56 13.05 5.66 11.71
C GLN A 56 13.65 6.99 11.22
N SER A 57 14.86 6.94 10.65
CA SER A 57 15.57 8.10 10.11
C SER A 57 14.82 8.72 8.93
N LEU A 58 14.31 7.88 8.01
CA LEU A 58 13.48 8.30 6.89
C LEU A 58 12.29 9.13 7.39
N ILE A 59 11.57 8.65 8.40
CA ILE A 59 10.36 9.33 8.87
C ILE A 59 10.70 10.66 9.55
N ALA A 60 11.71 10.67 10.43
CA ALA A 60 12.16 11.89 11.10
C ALA A 60 12.57 12.98 10.10
N GLN A 61 13.27 12.60 9.03
CA GLN A 61 13.73 13.54 8.00
C GLN A 61 12.64 13.95 7.01
N SER A 62 11.57 13.16 6.88
CA SER A 62 10.55 13.36 5.84
C SER A 62 9.29 14.08 6.31
N ILE A 63 9.13 14.32 7.62
CA ILE A 63 7.88 14.82 8.20
C ILE A 63 7.43 16.17 7.60
N HIS A 64 8.40 17.05 7.31
CA HIS A 64 8.18 18.40 6.76
C HIS A 64 8.33 18.49 5.24
N LEU A 65 8.56 17.36 4.56
CA LEU A 65 8.68 17.35 3.10
C LEU A 65 7.32 17.60 2.42
N SER A 66 7.39 18.05 1.16
CA SER A 66 6.22 18.12 0.28
C SER A 66 5.62 16.72 0.09
N ALA A 67 4.33 16.64 -0.26
CA ALA A 67 3.69 15.35 -0.54
C ALA A 67 4.46 14.59 -1.65
N ALA A 68 4.83 15.26 -2.74
CA ALA A 68 5.60 14.65 -3.82
C ALA A 68 6.95 14.07 -3.37
N ASP A 69 7.67 14.77 -2.49
CA ASP A 69 8.97 14.29 -1.98
C ASP A 69 8.80 13.16 -0.96
N LYS A 70 7.74 13.18 -0.13
CA LYS A 70 7.35 12.04 0.72
C LYS A 70 7.11 10.78 -0.11
N LEU A 71 6.35 10.88 -1.21
CA LEU A 71 6.10 9.74 -2.10
C LEU A 71 7.39 9.18 -2.69
N LYS A 72 8.27 10.05 -3.20
CA LYS A 72 9.55 9.64 -3.80
C LYS A 72 10.48 8.97 -2.81
N THR A 73 10.70 9.58 -1.64
CA THR A 73 11.64 9.07 -0.64
C THR A 73 11.16 7.73 -0.04
N VAL A 74 9.85 7.61 0.24
CA VAL A 74 9.25 6.36 0.72
C VAL A 74 9.33 5.26 -0.35
N ASN A 75 9.01 5.57 -1.61
CA ASN A 75 9.12 4.59 -2.70
C ASN A 75 10.56 4.08 -2.86
N ALA A 76 11.53 5.00 -2.88
CA ALA A 76 12.95 4.67 -3.03
C ALA A 76 13.46 3.82 -1.86
N PHE A 77 13.12 4.18 -0.62
CA PHE A 77 13.55 3.46 0.58
C PHE A 77 13.15 1.98 0.53
N PHE A 78 11.87 1.67 0.37
CA PHE A 78 11.42 0.27 0.35
C PHE A 78 11.96 -0.50 -0.86
N ASN A 79 12.05 0.14 -2.03
CA ASN A 79 12.62 -0.48 -3.22
C ASN A 79 14.11 -0.84 -3.07
N GLN A 80 14.84 -0.12 -2.22
CA GLN A 80 16.26 -0.35 -1.99
C GLN A 80 16.53 -1.37 -0.87
N HIS A 81 15.70 -1.37 0.17
CA HIS A 81 15.94 -2.15 1.39
C HIS A 81 15.21 -3.49 1.44
N ILE A 82 14.20 -3.72 0.58
CA ILE A 82 13.43 -4.96 0.55
C ILE A 82 13.75 -5.75 -0.72
N ARG A 83 13.99 -7.05 -0.54
CA ARG A 83 14.13 -8.01 -1.64
C ARG A 83 12.77 -8.56 -2.02
N TYR A 84 12.48 -8.65 -3.32
CA TYR A 84 11.27 -9.35 -3.75
C TYR A 84 11.37 -10.86 -3.48
N GLY A 85 10.29 -11.45 -2.97
CA GLY A 85 10.10 -12.90 -2.86
C GLY A 85 8.63 -13.22 -2.65
N GLU A 86 8.15 -14.38 -3.11
CA GLU A 86 6.74 -14.76 -2.95
C GLU A 86 6.47 -15.24 -1.52
N ASP A 87 5.23 -15.11 -1.05
CA ASP A 87 4.87 -15.45 0.33
C ASP A 87 5.25 -16.86 0.77
N PRO A 88 5.10 -17.93 -0.06
CA PRO A 88 5.49 -19.27 0.39
C PRO A 88 6.99 -19.38 0.67
N GLU A 89 7.81 -18.54 0.04
CA GLU A 89 9.26 -18.52 0.20
C GLU A 89 9.70 -17.56 1.32
N VAL A 90 8.96 -16.47 1.50
CA VAL A 90 9.28 -15.41 2.45
C VAL A 90 8.64 -15.65 3.81
N TRP A 91 7.41 -16.15 3.86
CA TRP A 91 6.55 -16.22 5.05
C TRP A 91 6.13 -17.64 5.44
N ASP A 92 6.49 -18.66 4.65
CA ASP A 92 6.01 -20.05 4.81
C ASP A 92 4.47 -20.17 4.80
N GLN A 93 3.79 -19.19 4.19
CA GLN A 93 2.34 -19.08 4.10
C GLN A 93 1.95 -18.53 2.72
N VAL A 94 0.75 -18.85 2.23
CA VAL A 94 0.18 -18.23 1.02
C VAL A 94 -0.66 -17.02 1.42
N ASP A 95 -0.54 -15.91 0.68
CA ASP A 95 -1.34 -14.69 0.84
C ASP A 95 -1.16 -14.09 2.25
N TYR A 96 0.10 -13.83 2.61
CA TYR A 96 0.48 -13.28 3.90
C TYR A 96 0.69 -11.77 3.81
N TRP A 97 -0.20 -11.01 4.45
CA TRP A 97 -0.12 -9.55 4.44
C TRP A 97 0.80 -9.08 5.59
N ALA A 98 2.02 -8.67 5.26
CA ALA A 98 3.00 -8.26 6.27
C ALA A 98 2.87 -6.78 6.66
N SER A 99 3.17 -6.48 7.93
CA SER A 99 3.31 -5.10 8.40
C SER A 99 4.62 -4.48 7.92
N PRO A 100 4.76 -3.13 7.94
CA PRO A 100 6.04 -2.49 7.63
C PRO A 100 7.20 -3.01 8.48
N VAL A 101 6.94 -3.32 9.77
CA VAL A 101 7.96 -3.85 10.67
C VAL A 101 8.36 -5.26 10.24
N GLU A 102 7.40 -6.15 9.98
CA GLU A 102 7.70 -7.51 9.52
C GLU A 102 8.46 -7.50 8.19
N THR A 103 8.03 -6.72 7.20
CA THR A 103 8.71 -6.60 5.91
C THR A 103 10.14 -6.12 6.09
N LEU A 104 10.38 -5.13 6.97
CA LEU A 104 11.73 -4.64 7.27
C LEU A 104 12.56 -5.63 8.09
N GLU A 105 11.97 -6.35 9.04
CA GLU A 105 12.69 -7.39 9.79
C GLU A 105 13.14 -8.51 8.87
N ARG A 106 12.22 -9.01 8.03
CA ARG A 106 12.51 -10.04 7.04
C ARG A 106 13.45 -9.55 5.94
N GLY A 107 13.37 -8.27 5.57
CA GLY A 107 14.09 -7.70 4.44
C GLY A 107 13.65 -8.26 3.09
N ALA A 108 12.48 -8.90 3.05
CA ALA A 108 11.88 -9.45 1.85
C ALA A 108 10.35 -9.41 1.94
N GLY A 109 9.70 -9.43 0.79
CA GLY A 109 8.25 -9.46 0.64
C GLY A 109 7.84 -9.47 -0.83
N ASP A 110 6.57 -9.69 -1.11
CA ASP A 110 6.03 -9.72 -2.47
C ASP A 110 5.59 -8.31 -2.92
N CYS A 111 4.80 -8.15 -3.99
CA CYS A 111 4.36 -6.82 -4.42
C CYS A 111 3.40 -6.12 -3.42
N GLU A 112 2.62 -6.90 -2.68
CA GLU A 112 1.60 -6.46 -1.74
C GLU A 112 2.29 -5.89 -0.49
N ASP A 113 3.27 -6.62 0.04
CA ASP A 113 4.11 -6.18 1.17
C ASP A 113 4.76 -4.81 0.93
N PHE A 114 5.29 -4.57 -0.28
CA PHE A 114 5.88 -3.26 -0.63
C PHE A 114 4.82 -2.16 -0.66
N ALA A 115 3.64 -2.43 -1.22
CA ALA A 115 2.57 -1.45 -1.32
C ALA A 115 2.03 -1.07 0.06
N LEU A 116 1.85 -2.07 0.94
CA LEU A 116 1.46 -1.89 2.34
C LEU A 116 2.49 -1.09 3.13
N ALA A 117 3.76 -1.46 3.03
CA ALA A 117 4.82 -0.79 3.79
C ALA A 117 4.92 0.70 3.43
N LYS A 118 4.79 1.01 2.13
CA LYS A 118 4.71 2.39 1.63
C LYS A 118 3.44 3.09 2.12
N TYR A 119 2.29 2.43 2.06
CA TYR A 119 1.00 2.98 2.49
C TYR A 119 1.07 3.45 3.95
N PHE A 120 1.43 2.56 4.87
CA PHE A 120 1.46 2.90 6.29
C PHE A 120 2.53 3.94 6.62
N THR A 121 3.69 3.90 5.94
CA THR A 121 4.73 4.92 6.13
C THR A 121 4.24 6.31 5.70
N LEU A 122 3.53 6.41 4.58
CA LEU A 122 2.97 7.69 4.12
C LEU A 122 1.85 8.20 5.03
N ARG A 123 1.04 7.30 5.59
CA ARG A 123 0.06 7.65 6.63
C ARG A 123 0.74 8.21 7.88
N LEU A 124 1.85 7.62 8.32
CA LEU A 124 2.65 8.14 9.44
C LEU A 124 3.24 9.53 9.14
N LEU A 125 3.56 9.81 7.87
CA LEU A 125 4.02 11.10 7.40
C LEU A 125 2.90 12.12 7.15
N GLY A 126 1.66 11.79 7.52
CA GLY A 126 0.51 12.69 7.45
C GLY A 126 -0.12 12.84 6.07
N ILE A 127 0.15 11.93 5.12
CA ILE A 127 -0.63 11.87 3.90
C ILE A 127 -2.06 11.41 4.25
N PRO A 128 -3.11 12.11 3.78
CA PRO A 128 -4.49 11.72 4.05
C PRO A 128 -4.80 10.31 3.54
N GLU A 129 -5.73 9.65 4.21
CA GLU A 129 -6.10 8.28 3.87
C GLU A 129 -6.79 8.20 2.51
N GLU A 130 -7.71 9.13 2.31
CA GLU A 130 -8.55 9.31 1.13
C GLU A 130 -7.75 9.56 -0.15
N SER A 131 -6.49 10.00 0.00
CA SER A 131 -5.54 10.19 -1.09
C SER A 131 -4.83 8.89 -1.48
N LEU A 132 -4.87 7.84 -0.66
CA LEU A 132 -4.09 6.61 -0.86
C LEU A 132 -4.99 5.39 -1.08
N ARG A 133 -4.71 4.61 -2.12
CA ARG A 133 -5.42 3.35 -2.40
C ARG A 133 -4.45 2.28 -2.85
N LEU A 134 -4.63 1.08 -2.33
CA LEU A 134 -3.96 -0.11 -2.86
C LEU A 134 -4.64 -0.50 -4.16
N VAL A 135 -3.86 -0.71 -5.21
CA VAL A 135 -4.37 -0.93 -6.57
C VAL A 135 -3.91 -2.29 -7.05
N TYR A 136 -4.86 -3.19 -7.27
CA TYR A 136 -4.61 -4.45 -7.92
C TYR A 136 -4.62 -4.27 -9.43
N THR A 137 -3.58 -4.77 -10.07
CA THR A 137 -3.31 -4.62 -11.49
C THR A 137 -2.93 -5.96 -12.10
N THR A 138 -2.90 -6.01 -13.43
CA THR A 138 -2.18 -7.05 -14.15
C THR A 138 -1.13 -6.43 -15.05
N LEU A 139 0.02 -7.11 -15.21
CA LEU A 139 1.01 -6.71 -16.19
C LEU A 139 0.49 -6.97 -17.61
N SER A 140 0.53 -5.96 -18.47
CA SER A 140 -0.01 -6.04 -19.84
C SER A 140 0.66 -7.12 -20.69
N SER A 141 1.96 -7.38 -20.46
CA SER A 141 2.75 -8.36 -21.21
C SER A 141 2.52 -9.82 -20.79
N SER A 142 2.35 -10.08 -19.49
CA SER A 142 2.28 -11.44 -18.93
C SER A 142 0.91 -11.81 -18.35
N ARG A 143 -0.01 -10.84 -18.23
CA ARG A 143 -1.31 -10.97 -17.52
C ARG A 143 -1.18 -11.35 -16.05
N GLN A 144 0.02 -11.27 -15.50
CA GLN A 144 0.34 -11.62 -14.14
C GLN A 144 -0.20 -10.57 -13.17
N ALA A 145 -0.74 -11.02 -12.05
CA ALA A 145 -1.21 -10.15 -10.97
C ALA A 145 -0.05 -9.34 -10.37
N HIS A 146 -0.34 -8.08 -10.04
CA HIS A 146 0.62 -7.15 -9.44
C HIS A 146 -0.11 -6.10 -8.60
N MET A 147 0.43 -5.76 -7.43
CA MET A 147 -0.11 -4.70 -6.58
C MET A 147 0.82 -3.48 -6.52
N VAL A 148 0.22 -2.29 -6.57
CA VAL A 148 0.91 -1.00 -6.42
C VAL A 148 0.15 -0.09 -5.47
N LEU A 149 0.82 0.95 -4.98
CA LEU A 149 0.17 2.01 -4.21
C LEU A 149 -0.13 3.20 -5.12
N GLY A 150 -1.39 3.63 -5.17
CA GLY A 150 -1.81 4.85 -5.87
C GLY A 150 -2.00 6.01 -4.91
N TYR A 151 -1.53 7.19 -5.33
CA TYR A 151 -1.79 8.47 -4.67
C TYR A 151 -2.58 9.39 -5.60
N TRP A 152 -3.74 9.86 -5.14
CA TRP A 152 -4.54 10.91 -5.75
C TRP A 152 -4.30 12.20 -4.98
N ALA A 153 -3.73 13.21 -5.63
CA ALA A 153 -3.79 14.56 -5.08
C ALA A 153 -5.24 15.03 -5.06
N ASP A 154 -5.57 15.93 -4.12
CA ASP A 154 -6.91 16.50 -4.01
C ASP A 154 -7.37 17.02 -5.39
N ASP A 155 -8.59 16.63 -5.79
CA ASP A 155 -9.23 16.96 -7.07
C ASP A 155 -8.61 16.36 -8.35
N GLU A 156 -7.53 15.57 -8.27
CA GLU A 156 -6.97 14.91 -9.46
C GLU A 156 -7.78 13.69 -9.89
N ALA A 157 -8.04 13.58 -11.19
CA ALA A 157 -8.81 12.46 -11.77
C ALA A 157 -8.02 11.14 -11.80
N ALA A 158 -6.69 11.20 -11.81
CA ALA A 158 -5.81 10.05 -12.00
C ALA A 158 -4.67 10.03 -10.97
N PRO A 159 -4.19 8.84 -10.56
CA PRO A 159 -3.14 8.74 -9.57
C PRO A 159 -1.74 8.87 -10.16
N VAL A 160 -0.79 9.18 -9.29
CA VAL A 160 0.59 8.71 -9.43
C VAL A 160 0.77 7.38 -8.70
N LEU A 161 1.63 6.53 -9.23
CA LEU A 161 1.83 5.16 -8.77
C LEU A 161 3.22 4.96 -8.17
N LEU A 162 3.24 4.33 -7.00
CA LEU A 162 4.42 3.87 -6.29
C LEU A 162 4.48 2.35 -6.46
N ASP A 163 5.58 1.86 -7.03
CA ASP A 163 5.72 0.49 -7.50
C ASP A 163 7.09 -0.07 -7.10
N ASN A 164 7.19 -1.36 -6.81
CA ASN A 164 8.47 -2.04 -6.59
C ASN A 164 9.19 -2.40 -7.90
N LEU A 165 8.48 -2.47 -9.03
CA LEU A 165 9.06 -2.71 -10.36
C LEU A 165 9.73 -1.46 -10.97
N ARG A 166 9.49 -0.28 -10.41
CA ARG A 166 9.98 1.02 -10.91
C ARG A 166 10.36 1.94 -9.75
N SER A 167 11.59 2.43 -9.74
CA SER A 167 12.04 3.39 -8.71
C SER A 167 11.38 4.76 -8.86
N ALA A 168 11.03 5.16 -10.09
CA ALA A 168 10.35 6.42 -10.34
C ALA A 168 8.86 6.33 -9.94
N VAL A 169 8.37 7.37 -9.25
CA VAL A 169 6.94 7.58 -9.02
C VAL A 169 6.35 8.19 -10.29
N LEU A 170 5.45 7.47 -10.94
CA LEU A 170 4.97 7.81 -12.29
C LEU A 170 3.46 7.99 -12.32
N PRO A 171 2.93 8.97 -13.08
CA PRO A 171 1.50 9.05 -13.37
C PRO A 171 0.98 7.77 -14.04
N LEU A 172 -0.28 7.40 -13.78
CA LEU A 172 -0.94 6.26 -14.43
C LEU A 172 -0.79 6.27 -15.95
N ALA A 173 -0.90 7.45 -16.58
CA ALA A 173 -0.76 7.59 -18.04
C ALA A 173 0.60 7.14 -18.59
N GLN A 174 1.65 7.09 -17.75
CA GLN A 174 2.99 6.61 -18.10
C GLN A 174 3.23 5.14 -17.72
N ARG A 175 2.19 4.44 -17.23
CA ARG A 175 2.24 3.05 -16.79
C ARG A 175 1.35 2.15 -17.65
N ALA A 176 1.55 2.23 -18.96
CA ALA A 176 0.85 1.38 -19.95
C ALA A 176 1.17 -0.13 -19.79
N ASP A 177 2.20 -0.46 -19.02
CA ASP A 177 2.53 -1.81 -18.60
C ASP A 177 1.56 -2.38 -17.55
N LEU A 178 0.72 -1.54 -16.93
CA LEU A 178 -0.27 -1.95 -15.92
C LEU A 178 -1.70 -1.83 -16.46
N SER A 179 -2.50 -2.86 -16.20
CA SER A 179 -3.94 -2.86 -16.39
C SER A 179 -4.63 -2.92 -15.03
N MET A 180 -5.19 -1.79 -14.58
CA MET A 180 -5.90 -1.68 -13.31
C MET A 180 -7.19 -2.51 -13.31
N GLN A 181 -7.39 -3.34 -12.29
CA GLN A 181 -8.60 -4.16 -12.14
C GLN A 181 -9.52 -3.57 -11.07
N PHE A 182 -8.98 -3.35 -9.87
CA PHE A 182 -9.69 -2.77 -8.74
C PHE A 182 -8.72 -2.03 -7.82
N ALA A 183 -9.26 -1.17 -6.97
CA ALA A 183 -8.51 -0.50 -5.91
C ALA A 183 -9.30 -0.57 -4.60
N PHE A 184 -8.65 -0.41 -3.47
CA PHE A 184 -9.32 -0.32 -2.19
C PHE A 184 -8.58 0.61 -1.21
N ASP A 185 -9.34 1.18 -0.29
CA ASP A 185 -8.84 1.89 0.90
C ASP A 185 -9.35 1.18 2.18
N THR A 186 -9.33 1.85 3.35
CA THR A 186 -9.76 1.16 4.58
C THR A 186 -11.25 0.81 4.61
N GLY A 187 -12.09 1.51 3.82
CA GLY A 187 -13.54 1.43 3.88
C GLY A 187 -14.22 1.03 2.56
N HIS A 188 -13.57 1.21 1.42
CA HIS A 188 -14.23 1.05 0.12
C HIS A 188 -13.42 0.19 -0.84
N LEU A 189 -14.14 -0.63 -1.60
CA LEU A 189 -13.65 -1.31 -2.80
C LEU A 189 -14.13 -0.54 -4.03
N TYR A 190 -13.21 -0.32 -4.97
CA TYR A 190 -13.41 0.45 -6.19
C TYR A 190 -13.15 -0.38 -7.43
N ARG A 191 -13.93 -0.15 -8.47
CA ARG A 191 -13.64 -0.58 -9.84
C ARG A 191 -13.24 0.63 -10.67
N PHE A 192 -12.33 0.43 -11.62
CA PHE A 192 -11.98 1.46 -12.59
C PHE A 192 -12.96 1.50 -13.77
N ASP A 193 -13.40 2.70 -14.12
CA ASP A 193 -14.24 2.98 -15.29
C ASP A 193 -13.74 4.26 -15.96
N HIS A 194 -13.14 4.13 -17.16
CA HIS A 194 -12.58 5.27 -17.93
C HIS A 194 -11.74 6.24 -17.07
N ASN A 195 -10.79 5.71 -16.29
CA ASN A 195 -9.93 6.42 -15.32
C ASN A 195 -10.62 6.97 -14.06
N ARG A 196 -11.90 6.68 -13.84
CA ARG A 196 -12.61 7.04 -12.59
C ARG A 196 -12.74 5.83 -11.69
N LEU A 197 -12.66 6.08 -10.38
CA LEU A 197 -12.98 5.09 -9.37
C LEU A 197 -14.48 5.11 -9.09
N ILE A 198 -15.11 3.95 -9.23
CA ILE A 198 -16.51 3.74 -8.87
C ILE A 198 -16.53 2.82 -7.66
N THR A 199 -17.15 3.26 -6.56
CA THR A 199 -17.36 2.44 -5.36
C THR A 199 -18.28 1.28 -5.70
N VAL A 200 -17.82 0.05 -5.45
CA VAL A 200 -18.54 -1.20 -5.74
C VAL A 200 -18.72 -2.09 -4.52
N GLY A 201 -18.12 -1.74 -3.37
CA GLY A 201 -18.25 -2.51 -2.15
C GLY A 201 -17.51 -1.91 -0.96
N ASP A 202 -17.50 -2.67 0.14
CA ASP A 202 -16.82 -2.32 1.40
C ASP A 202 -15.53 -3.13 1.54
N ALA A 203 -14.41 -2.45 1.79
CA ALA A 203 -13.11 -3.10 1.99
C ALA A 203 -13.03 -3.91 3.29
N GLN A 204 -13.99 -3.75 4.21
CA GLN A 204 -14.10 -4.54 5.43
C GLN A 204 -14.31 -6.04 5.16
N LEU A 205 -14.73 -6.39 3.95
CA LEU A 205 -14.92 -7.77 3.53
C LEU A 205 -13.61 -8.48 3.14
N LEU A 206 -12.47 -7.77 3.15
CA LEU A 206 -11.14 -8.33 2.87
C LEU A 206 -10.54 -8.90 4.18
N PRO A 207 -10.38 -10.23 4.32
CA PRO A 207 -9.93 -10.84 5.57
C PRO A 207 -8.50 -10.44 5.96
N GLY A 208 -7.56 -10.48 5.00
CA GLY A 208 -6.15 -10.11 5.23
C GLY A 208 -5.98 -8.68 5.75
N TRP A 209 -6.78 -7.75 5.22
CA TRP A 209 -6.76 -6.34 5.61
C TRP A 209 -7.14 -6.11 7.08
N GLN A 210 -8.11 -6.85 7.64
CA GLN A 210 -8.49 -6.67 9.04
C GLN A 210 -7.40 -7.15 10.00
N VAL A 211 -6.78 -8.29 9.67
CA VAL A 211 -5.67 -8.86 10.45
C VAL A 211 -4.49 -7.89 10.43
N LEU A 212 -4.13 -7.38 9.25
CA LEU A 212 -3.04 -6.42 9.10
C LEU A 212 -3.27 -5.13 9.89
N LYS A 213 -4.46 -4.52 9.81
CA LYS A 213 -4.78 -3.30 10.58
C LYS A 213 -4.63 -3.51 12.08
N ALA A 214 -5.04 -4.66 12.60
CA ALA A 214 -4.89 -4.99 14.01
C ALA A 214 -3.40 -5.08 14.39
N LYS A 215 -2.59 -5.73 13.54
CA LYS A 215 -1.15 -5.87 13.71
C LYS A 215 -0.43 -4.52 13.70
N VAL A 216 -0.65 -3.71 12.66
CA VAL A 216 -0.04 -2.37 12.53
C VAL A 216 -0.44 -1.46 13.69
N ARG A 217 -1.67 -1.57 14.22
CA ARG A 217 -2.09 -0.81 15.41
C ARG A 217 -1.25 -1.17 16.64
N GLN A 218 -0.88 -2.45 16.81
CA GLN A 218 -0.05 -2.88 17.94
C GLN A 218 1.39 -2.38 17.80
N GLU A 219 1.93 -2.36 16.58
CA GLU A 219 3.32 -1.94 16.29
C GLU A 219 3.51 -0.41 16.26
N SER A 220 2.49 0.34 15.83
CA SER A 220 2.54 1.80 15.67
C SER A 220 2.57 2.56 17.00
N VAL A 221 2.13 1.95 18.10
CA VAL A 221 2.16 2.57 19.44
C VAL A 221 3.60 2.74 19.95
N PRO A 222 4.46 1.69 20.00
CA PRO A 222 5.89 1.85 20.30
C PRO A 222 6.61 2.81 19.35
N PHE A 223 6.27 2.75 18.06
CA PHE A 223 6.98 3.48 17.01
C PHE A 223 6.70 4.99 17.02
N SER A 224 5.44 5.38 17.22
CA SER A 224 5.05 6.80 17.35
C SER A 224 5.62 7.47 18.60
N VAL A 225 5.77 6.72 19.69
CA VAL A 225 6.48 7.17 20.90
C VAL A 225 7.97 7.36 20.61
N ALA A 226 8.61 6.39 19.94
CA ALA A 226 10.03 6.49 19.58
C ALA A 226 10.33 7.69 18.66
N ILE A 227 9.47 7.96 17.67
CA ILE A 227 9.59 9.15 16.80
C ILE A 227 9.44 10.45 17.60
N ARG A 228 8.45 10.53 18.50
CA ARG A 228 8.25 11.71 19.34
C ARG A 228 9.43 11.97 20.25
N LEU A 229 10.01 10.93 20.85
CA LEU A 229 11.20 11.03 21.69
C LEU A 229 12.42 11.48 20.87
N ALA A 230 12.62 10.91 19.68
CA ALA A 230 13.70 11.31 18.77
C ALA A 230 13.56 12.74 18.24
N ALA A 231 12.32 13.22 18.05
CA ALA A 231 12.03 14.59 17.65
C ALA A 231 12.03 15.60 18.82
N ALA A 232 12.08 15.11 20.08
CA ALA A 232 12.00 15.94 21.27
C ALA A 232 13.37 16.29 21.88
N GLU A 233 14.51 15.88 21.29
CA GLU A 233 15.82 16.42 21.69
C GLU A 233 16.08 17.79 21.05
N PRO A 234 16.21 18.89 21.82
CA PRO A 234 16.70 20.16 21.31
C PRO A 234 18.20 20.34 21.61
N LEU A 235 18.95 20.63 20.53
CA LEU A 235 20.04 21.60 20.40
C LEU A 235 21.00 21.87 21.60
N HIS A 236 22.28 21.60 21.32
CA HIS A 236 23.46 22.28 21.86
C HIS A 236 23.69 22.16 23.37
N VAL A 237 24.54 21.19 23.72
CA VAL A 237 25.50 21.39 24.82
C VAL A 237 26.38 22.58 24.43
N LYS A 238 26.08 23.77 24.97
CA LYS A 238 27.09 24.82 25.08
C LYS A 238 28.26 24.22 25.87
N ARG A 239 29.41 24.07 25.21
CA ARG A 239 30.67 23.89 25.92
C ARG A 239 31.05 25.26 26.47
N ASP A 240 30.93 25.42 27.78
CA ASP A 240 31.54 26.52 28.49
C ASP A 240 33.06 26.40 28.37
N ILE A 241 33.70 27.42 27.81
CA ILE A 241 35.08 27.84 28.06
C ILE A 241 35.08 29.36 28.13
#